data_AF-A0A421B8Y9-F1
#
_entry.id   AF-A0A421B8Y9-F1
#
_cell.length_a   1.000
_cell.length_b   1.000
_cell.length_c   1.000
_cell.angle_alpha   90.00
_cell.angle_beta   90.00
_cell.angle_gamma   90.00
#
_symmetry.space_group_name_H-M   'P 1'
#
loop_
_entity.id
_entity.type
_entity.pdbx_description
1 polymer ?
#
loop_
_entity_poly.entity_id
_entity_poly.type
_entity_poly.pdbx_seq_one_letter_code
_entity_poly.pdbx_strand_id
1 'polypeptide(L)'
;MSGDIIKVNFAEVANASQSLASTSSQLETLLGDLKQRLAPLAAGYTGAASEAWNAKQAEWDKAYDELKQVLSSIAVAVQQSGENYEATERANANRWG
;
A
#
# COMPACT_ATOMS: atom_id res chain seq x y z
N MET A 1 -20.49 -4.91 27.24
CA MET A 1 -19.52 -3.85 26.92
C MET A 1 -18.41 -4.32 25.99
N SER A 2 -17.93 -5.58 26.08
CA SER A 2 -16.87 -6.09 25.19
C SER A 2 -17.24 -6.13 23.69
N GLY A 3 -18.48 -6.49 23.33
CA GLY A 3 -18.90 -6.61 21.93
C GLY A 3 -18.93 -5.30 21.12
N ASP A 4 -19.10 -4.14 21.76
CA ASP A 4 -19.08 -2.84 21.05
C ASP A 4 -17.66 -2.41 20.71
N ILE A 5 -16.71 -2.62 21.63
CA ILE A 5 -15.28 -2.33 21.40
C ILE A 5 -14.74 -3.16 20.22
N ILE A 6 -15.19 -4.40 20.08
CA ILE A 6 -14.77 -5.31 19.01
C ILE A 6 -15.28 -4.85 17.65
N LYS A 7 -16.56 -4.43 17.55
CA LYS A 7 -17.12 -3.90 16.31
C LYS A 7 -16.42 -2.62 15.86
N VAL A 8 -16.06 -1.75 16.81
CA VAL A 8 -15.31 -0.50 16.52
C VAL A 8 -13.93 -0.83 15.96
N ASN A 9 -13.16 -1.70 16.63
CA ASN A 9 -11.83 -2.10 16.15
C ASN A 9 -11.88 -2.72 14.75
N PHE A 10 -12.88 -3.56 14.44
CA PHE A 10 -13.02 -4.15 13.10
C PHE A 10 -13.31 -3.08 12.04
N ALA A 11 -14.20 -2.14 12.34
CA ALA A 11 -14.49 -1.03 11.43
C ALA A 11 -13.24 -0.16 11.19
N GLU A 12 -12.44 0.10 12.22
CA GLU A 12 -11.18 0.86 12.11
C GLU A 12 -10.14 0.14 11.25
N VAL A 13 -9.97 -1.17 11.46
CA VAL A 13 -9.07 -2.03 10.66
C VAL A 13 -9.51 -2.06 9.19
N ALA A 14 -10.81 -2.24 8.92
CA ALA A 14 -11.35 -2.23 7.56
C ALA A 14 -11.16 -0.86 6.88
N ASN A 15 -11.42 0.23 7.61
CA ASN A 15 -11.20 1.59 7.12
C ASN A 15 -9.72 1.85 6.80
N ALA A 16 -8.80 1.44 7.68
CA ALA A 16 -7.37 1.57 7.45
C ALA A 16 -6.91 0.82 6.20
N SER A 17 -7.40 -0.41 5.98
CA SER A 17 -7.13 -1.18 4.74
C SER A 17 -7.65 -0.46 3.50
N GLN A 18 -8.86 0.09 3.55
CA GLN A 18 -9.46 0.84 2.44
C GLN A 18 -8.64 2.11 2.12
N SER A 19 -8.21 2.83 3.16
CA SER A 19 -7.36 4.02 3.01
C SER A 19 -6.01 3.66 2.38
N LEU A 20 -5.36 2.59 2.84
CA LEU A 20 -4.09 2.11 2.27
C LEU A 20 -4.22 1.74 0.79
N ALA A 21 -5.29 1.02 0.42
CA ALA A 21 -5.55 0.68 -0.98
C ALA A 21 -5.76 1.94 -1.84
N SER A 22 -6.49 2.93 -1.33
CA SER A 22 -6.70 4.20 -2.02
C SER A 22 -5.40 4.98 -2.19
N THR A 23 -4.61 5.12 -1.13
CA THR A 23 -3.30 5.78 -1.19
C THR A 23 -2.36 5.07 -2.15
N SER A 24 -2.36 3.73 -2.19
CA SER A 24 -1.58 2.96 -3.15
C SER A 24 -1.97 3.34 -4.59
N SER A 25 -3.26 3.31 -4.92
CA SER A 25 -3.76 3.68 -6.27
C SER A 25 -3.43 5.12 -6.67
N GLN A 26 -3.47 6.07 -5.72
CA GLN A 26 -3.05 7.45 -5.95
C GLN A 26 -1.56 7.54 -6.30
N LEU A 27 -0.71 6.78 -5.59
CA LEU A 27 0.73 6.73 -5.85
C LEU A 27 1.05 6.12 -7.21
N GLU A 28 0.34 5.06 -7.62
CA GLU A 28 0.48 4.48 -8.97
C GLU A 28 0.14 5.51 -10.05
N THR A 29 -0.94 6.26 -9.86
CA THR A 29 -1.39 7.31 -10.78
C THR A 29 -0.35 8.41 -10.90
N LEU A 30 0.12 8.95 -9.77
CA LEU A 30 1.12 10.04 -9.75
C LEU A 30 2.42 9.63 -10.45
N LEU A 31 2.86 8.38 -10.27
CA LEU A 31 4.04 7.86 -10.96
C LEU A 31 3.79 7.72 -12.47
N GLY A 32 2.63 7.19 -12.87
CA GLY A 32 2.26 7.09 -14.27
C GLY A 32 2.27 8.45 -14.97
N ASP A 33 1.68 9.46 -14.33
CA ASP A 33 1.67 10.84 -14.81
C ASP A 33 3.09 11.41 -14.90
N LEU A 34 3.91 11.19 -13.88
CA LEU A 34 5.31 11.62 -13.88
C LEU A 34 6.07 11.01 -15.07
N LYS A 35 5.95 9.70 -15.29
CA LYS A 35 6.58 8.99 -16.42
C LYS A 35 6.12 9.55 -17.77
N GLN A 36 4.83 9.80 -17.95
CA GLN A 36 4.29 10.36 -19.19
C GLN A 36 4.83 11.77 -19.47
N ARG A 37 4.89 12.64 -18.45
CA ARG A 37 5.43 14.00 -18.60
C ARG A 37 6.91 14.01 -18.95
N LEU A 38 7.62 12.98 -18.54
CA LEU A 38 9.06 12.85 -18.67
C LEU A 38 9.50 12.13 -19.95
N ALA A 39 8.66 11.27 -20.53
CA ALA A 39 8.91 10.58 -21.80
C ALA A 39 9.39 11.49 -22.95
N PRO A 40 8.79 12.68 -23.22
CA PRO A 40 9.26 13.55 -24.30
C PRO A 40 10.60 14.23 -24.01
N LEU A 41 10.98 14.42 -22.73
CA LEU A 41 12.30 14.94 -22.36
C LEU A 41 13.40 13.91 -22.61
N ALA A 42 13.10 12.62 -22.36
CA ALA A 42 14.00 11.51 -22.66
C ALA A 42 14.33 11.41 -24.16
N ALA A 43 13.37 11.71 -25.04
CA ALA A 43 13.56 11.68 -26.48
C ALA A 43 14.53 12.76 -27.00
N GLY A 44 14.77 13.83 -26.22
CA GLY A 44 15.70 14.91 -26.57
C GLY A 44 17.14 14.72 -26.08
N TYR A 45 17.40 13.76 -25.18
CA TYR A 45 18.71 13.55 -24.59
C TYR A 45 19.54 12.53 -25.40
N THR A 46 20.58 13.00 -26.09
CA THR A 46 21.55 12.15 -26.80
C THR A 46 22.85 12.00 -25.99
N GLY A 47 23.54 10.87 -26.14
CA GLY A 47 24.83 10.61 -25.47
C GLY A 47 24.71 10.42 -23.96
N ALA A 48 25.64 11.00 -23.19
CA ALA A 48 25.75 10.82 -21.73
C ALA A 48 24.48 11.25 -20.93
N ALA A 49 23.67 12.15 -21.49
CA ALA A 49 22.40 12.55 -20.87
C ALA A 49 21.35 11.43 -20.90
N SER A 50 21.42 10.51 -21.86
CA SER A 50 20.55 9.33 -21.94
C SER A 50 20.88 8.31 -20.85
N GLU A 51 22.16 8.08 -20.55
CA GLU A 51 22.58 7.19 -19.46
C GLU A 51 22.14 7.72 -18.09
N ALA A 52 22.35 9.02 -17.83
CA ALA A 52 21.90 9.67 -16.61
C ALA A 52 20.37 9.62 -16.45
N TRP A 53 19.64 9.79 -17.56
CA TRP A 53 18.19 9.64 -17.61
C TRP A 53 17.75 8.22 -17.21
N ASN A 54 18.31 7.20 -17.88
CA ASN A 54 17.97 5.81 -17.63
C ASN A 54 18.27 5.39 -16.18
N ALA A 55 19.38 5.88 -15.61
CA ALA A 55 19.70 5.64 -14.20
C ALA A 55 18.66 6.24 -13.25
N LYS A 56 18.19 7.47 -13.52
CA LYS A 56 17.16 8.12 -12.70
C LYS A 56 15.80 7.45 -12.85
N GLN A 57 15.45 7.03 -14.06
CA GLN A 57 14.24 6.26 -14.30
C GLN A 57 14.26 4.93 -13.51
N ALA A 58 15.38 4.21 -13.54
CA ALA A 58 15.53 2.96 -12.80
C ALA A 58 15.46 3.15 -11.27
N GLU A 59 16.06 4.23 -10.75
CA GLU A 59 15.99 4.59 -9.33
C GLU A 59 14.54 4.84 -8.88
N TRP A 60 13.75 5.53 -9.69
CA TRP A 60 12.33 5.77 -9.39
C TRP A 60 11.47 4.53 -9.51
N ASP A 61 11.70 3.70 -10.52
CA ASP A 61 10.99 2.43 -10.68
C ASP A 61 11.23 1.53 -9.46
N LYS A 62 12.48 1.47 -8.99
CA LYS A 62 12.84 0.73 -7.78
C LYS A 62 12.16 1.29 -6.53
N ALA A 63 12.23 2.61 -6.30
CA ALA A 63 11.61 3.23 -5.14
C ALA A 63 10.09 3.01 -5.09
N TYR A 64 9.45 2.97 -6.27
CA TYR A 64 8.04 2.65 -6.40
C TYR A 64 7.72 1.20 -6.04
N ASP A 65 8.49 0.26 -6.57
CA ASP A 65 8.28 -1.16 -6.25
C ASP A 65 8.46 -1.44 -4.75
N GLU A 66 9.44 -0.79 -4.11
CA GLU A 66 9.63 -0.84 -2.66
C GLU A 66 8.42 -0.27 -1.91
N LEU A 67 7.91 0.89 -2.33
CA LEU A 67 6.72 1.50 -1.73
C LEU A 67 5.49 0.59 -1.85
N LYS A 68 5.30 -0.04 -3.02
CA LYS A 68 4.23 -1.02 -3.23
C LYS A 68 4.34 -2.23 -2.31
N GLN A 69 5.55 -2.77 -2.15
CA GLN A 69 5.79 -3.90 -1.26
C GLN A 69 5.48 -3.54 0.19
N VAL A 70 5.87 -2.35 0.64
CA VAL A 70 5.56 -1.85 1.98
C VAL A 70 4.04 -1.73 2.17
N LEU A 71 3.33 -1.10 1.24
CA LEU A 71 1.88 -0.94 1.33
C LEU A 71 1.15 -2.30 1.33
N SER A 72 1.59 -3.24 0.49
CA SER A 72 1.05 -4.60 0.47
C SER A 72 1.30 -5.34 1.80
N SER A 73 2.50 -5.19 2.37
CA SER A 73 2.84 -5.79 3.66
C SER A 73 1.99 -5.24 4.80
N ILE A 74 1.72 -3.93 4.80
CA ILE A 74 0.83 -3.31 5.78
C ILE A 74 -0.60 -3.83 5.60
N ALA A 75 -1.10 -3.93 4.36
CA ALA A 75 -2.44 -4.45 4.10
C ALA A 75 -2.61 -5.89 4.63
N VAL A 76 -1.62 -6.76 4.41
CA VAL A 76 -1.62 -8.13 4.95
C VAL A 76 -1.61 -8.14 6.48
N ALA A 77 -0.79 -7.29 7.11
CA ALA A 77 -0.72 -7.20 8.57
C ALA A 77 -2.05 -6.73 9.19
N VAL A 78 -2.71 -5.76 8.55
CA VAL A 78 -4.02 -5.24 8.97
C VAL A 78 -5.09 -6.34 8.85
N GLN A 79 -5.11 -7.10 7.76
CA GLN A 79 -6.02 -8.22 7.58
C GLN A 79 -5.79 -9.33 8.63
N GLN A 80 -4.53 -9.74 8.84
CA GLN A 80 -4.18 -10.76 9.85
C GLN A 80 -4.56 -10.33 11.27
N SER A 81 -4.44 -9.03 11.59
CA SER A 81 -4.92 -8.51 12.87
C SER A 81 -6.42 -8.76 13.04
N GLY A 82 -7.23 -8.42 12.02
CA GLY A 82 -8.66 -8.69 12.03
C GLY A 82 -9.02 -10.16 12.25
N GLU A 83 -8.38 -11.07 11.50
CA GLU A 83 -8.63 -12.52 11.59
C GLU A 83 -8.23 -13.10 12.96
N ASN A 84 -7.08 -12.70 13.49
CA ASN A 84 -6.61 -13.15 14.81
C ASN A 84 -7.54 -12.69 15.94
N TYR A 85 -8.08 -11.48 15.84
CA TYR A 85 -9.06 -10.97 16.81
C TYR A 85 -10.39 -11.70 16.72
N GLU A 86 -10.90 -11.99 15.52
CA GLU A 86 -12.15 -12.78 15.34
C GLU A 86 -12.01 -14.19 15.92
N ALA A 87 -10.90 -14.87 15.64
CA ALA A 87 -10.63 -16.21 16.15
C ALA A 87 -10.54 -16.23 17.68
N THR A 88 -9.87 -15.23 18.27
CA THR A 88 -9.72 -15.09 19.73
C THR A 88 -11.08 -14.81 20.39
N GLU A 89 -11.89 -13.92 19.81
CA GLU A 89 -13.20 -13.61 20.39
C GLU A 89 -14.16 -14.80 20.28
N ARG A 90 -14.20 -15.49 19.14
CA ARG A 90 -15.03 -16.69 18.97
C ARG A 90 -14.63 -17.79 19.96
N ALA A 91 -13.34 -17.93 20.25
CA ALA A 91 -12.83 -18.85 21.26
C ALA A 91 -13.25 -18.43 22.69
N ASN A 92 -13.25 -17.13 23.00
CA ASN A 92 -13.68 -16.61 24.30
C ASN A 92 -15.20 -16.71 24.48
N ALA A 93 -15.99 -16.37 23.47
CA ALA A 93 -17.45 -16.51 23.47
C ALA A 93 -17.87 -17.97 23.67
N ASN A 94 -17.20 -18.92 23.02
CA ASN A 94 -17.42 -20.36 23.21
C ASN A 94 -17.01 -20.88 24.60
N ARG A 95 -16.17 -20.14 25.34
CA ARG A 95 -15.77 -20.51 26.71
C ARG A 95 -16.72 -19.96 27.76
N TRP A 96 -17.47 -18.90 27.44
CA TRP A 96 -18.31 -18.16 28.39
C TRP A 96 -19.81 -18.30 28.10
N GLY A 97 -20.19 -18.99 27.01
CA GLY A 97 -21.53 -19.54 26.77
C GLY A 97 -21.60 -21.01 27.12
#